data_AF-A0A9X2AG58-F1
#
_entry.id   AF-A0A9X2AG58-F1
#
_cell.length_a   1.000
_cell.length_b   1.000
_cell.length_c   1.000
_cell.angle_alpha   90.00
_cell.angle_beta   90.00
_cell.angle_gamma   90.00
#
_symmetry.space_group_name_H-M   'P 1'
#
loop_
_entity.id
_entity.type
_entity.pdbx_description
1 polymer ?
#
loop_
_entity_poly.entity_id
_entity_poly.type
_entity_poly.pdbx_seq_one_letter_code
_entity_poly.pdbx_strand_id
1 'polypeptide(L)' 'MTREEVIEAMNTLPEKFDLDALVERLIHVEKVEEGFAAIERGEFKTHEEVKDLVKSWRK' A
#
# COMPACT_ATOMS: atom_id res chain seq x y z
N MET A 1 -10.80 -4.69 -1.18
CA MET A 1 -10.78 -4.98 -2.63
C MET A 1 -12.08 -5.59 -3.17
N THR A 2 -12.78 -4.78 -3.96
CA THR A 2 -14.00 -5.09 -4.71
C THR A 2 -13.70 -5.22 -6.20
N ARG A 3 -14.65 -5.72 -6.98
CA ARG A 3 -14.51 -5.81 -8.44
C ARG A 3 -14.35 -4.42 -9.07
N GLU A 4 -15.07 -3.45 -8.55
CA GLU A 4 -15.06 -2.06 -9.00
C GLU A 4 -13.69 -1.42 -8.77
N GLU A 5 -13.09 -1.62 -7.59
CA GLU A 5 -11.73 -1.15 -7.27
C GLU A 5 -10.67 -1.77 -8.20
N VAL A 6 -10.81 -3.04 -8.60
CA VAL A 6 -9.91 -3.68 -9.57
C VAL A 6 -10.02 -3.01 -10.95
N ILE A 7 -11.25 -2.71 -11.40
CA ILE A 7 -11.49 -2.03 -12.68
C ILE A 7 -10.90 -0.62 -12.63
N GLU A 8 -11.09 0.11 -11.53
CA GLU A 8 -10.50 1.43 -11.34
C GLU A 8 -8.97 1.38 -11.34
N ALA A 9 -8.37 0.40 -10.67
CA ALA A 9 -6.92 0.19 -10.69
C ALA A 9 -6.40 -0.05 -12.11
N MET A 10 -7.10 -0.86 -12.91
CA MET A 10 -6.77 -1.10 -14.32
C MET A 10 -6.87 0.18 -15.16
N ASN A 11 -7.84 1.06 -14.90
CA ASN A 11 -7.99 2.33 -15.63
C ASN A 11 -6.82 3.30 -15.43
N THR A 12 -5.99 3.08 -14.40
CA THR A 12 -4.78 3.88 -14.15
C THR A 12 -3.53 3.36 -14.85
N LEU A 13 -3.60 2.16 -15.43
CA LEU A 13 -2.52 1.56 -16.20
C LEU A 13 -2.58 2.01 -17.66
N PRO A 14 -1.45 2.03 -18.38
CA PRO A 14 -1.42 2.30 -19.82
C PRO A 14 -2.24 1.26 -20.61
N GLU A 15 -2.59 1.55 -21.86
CA GLU A 15 -3.36 0.64 -22.73
C GLU A 15 -2.73 -0.77 -22.87
N LYS A 16 -1.39 -0.85 -22.78
CA LYS A 16 -0.63 -2.10 -22.76
C LYS A 16 0.23 -2.15 -21.51
N PHE A 17 0.07 -3.22 -20.74
CA PHE A 17 0.84 -3.53 -19.54
C PHE A 17 1.01 -5.05 -19.46
N ASP A 18 1.97 -5.51 -18.66
CA ASP A 18 2.15 -6.92 -18.33
C ASP A 18 1.39 -7.29 -17.05
N LEU A 19 1.28 -8.59 -16.78
CA LEU A 19 0.56 -9.07 -15.60
C LEU A 19 1.21 -8.57 -14.30
N ASP A 20 2.53 -8.46 -14.27
CA ASP A 20 3.28 -8.06 -13.06
C ASP A 20 2.94 -6.63 -12.66
N ALA A 21 2.82 -5.71 -13.63
CA ALA A 21 2.40 -4.33 -13.38
C ALA A 21 0.99 -4.24 -12.79
N LEU A 22 0.06 -5.11 -13.24
CA LEU A 22 -1.28 -5.18 -12.64
C LEU A 22 -1.22 -5.69 -11.20
N VAL A 23 -0.48 -6.77 -10.96
CA VAL A 23 -0.34 -7.35 -9.61
C VAL A 23 0.27 -6.34 -8.65
N GLU A 24 1.35 -5.66 -9.05
CA GLU A 24 1.99 -4.62 -8.23
C GLU A 24 1.03 -3.47 -7.94
N ARG A 25 0.23 -3.04 -8.92
CA ARG A 25 -0.77 -1.99 -8.72
C ARG A 25 -1.84 -2.41 -7.71
N LEU A 26 -2.35 -3.64 -7.78
CA LEU A 26 -3.35 -4.14 -6.84
C LEU A 26 -2.78 -4.25 -5.43
N ILE A 27 -1.55 -4.77 -5.27
CA ILE A 27 -0.85 -4.82 -3.98
C ILE A 27 -0.68 -3.41 -3.40
N HIS A 28 -0.36 -2.42 -4.24
CA HIS A 28 -0.23 -1.04 -3.78
C HIS A 28 -1.55 -0.48 -3.24
N VAL A 29 -2.65 -0.65 -3.98
CA VAL A 29 -3.98 -0.19 -3.56
C VAL A 29 -4.37 -0.84 -2.23
N GLU A 30 -4.21 -2.16 -2.12
CA GLU A 30 -4.51 -2.92 -0.89
C GLU A 30 -3.70 -2.38 0.31
N LYS A 31 -2.39 -2.16 0.15
CA LYS A 31 -1.56 -1.60 1.23
C LYS A 31 -1.96 -0.20 1.67
N VAL A 32 -2.45 0.63 0.75
CA VAL A 32 -2.93 1.98 1.07
C VAL A 32 -4.23 1.90 1.89
N GLU A 33 -5.18 1.06 1.47
CA GLU A 33 -6.43 0.80 2.21
C GLU A 33 -6.15 0.25 3.61
N GLU A 34 -5.25 -0.74 3.72
CA GLU A 34 -4.78 -1.29 4.99
C GLU A 34 -4.17 -0.21 5.89
N GLY A 35 -3.41 0.72 5.32
CA GLY A 35 -2.84 1.86 6.03
C GLY A 35 -3.90 2.79 6.63
N PHE A 36 -4.96 3.10 5.88
CA PHE A 36 -6.08 3.88 6.42
C PHE A 36 -6.80 3.13 7.55
N ALA A 37 -7.11 1.85 7.34
CA ALA A 37 -7.76 1.03 8.36
C ALA A 37 -6.88 0.84 9.62
N ALA A 38 -5.55 0.79 9.46
CA ALA A 38 -4.61 0.73 10.58
C ALA A 38 -4.68 2.01 11.43
N ILE A 39 -4.78 3.19 10.81
CA ILE A 39 -4.94 4.46 11.53
C ILE A 39 -6.23 4.44 12.37
N GLU A 40 -7.34 3.95 11.83
CA GLU A 40 -8.62 3.83 12.56
C GLU A 40 -8.52 2.90 13.77
N ARG A 41 -7.70 1.83 13.66
CA ARG A 41 -7.40 0.91 14.77
C ARG A 41 -6.35 1.45 15.76
N GLY A 42 -5.79 2.63 15.52
CA GLY A 42 -4.69 3.18 16.32
C GLY A 42 -3.34 2.51 16.07
N GLU A 43 -3.22 1.73 15.00
CA GLU A 43 -2.01 1.03 14.57
C GLU A 43 -1.12 1.96 13.73
N PHE A 44 -0.51 2.96 14.37
CA PHE A 44 0.47 3.84 13.74
C PHE A 44 1.71 3.99 14.59
N LYS A 45 2.77 4.56 14.00
CA LYS A 45 3.99 4.94 14.72
C LYS A 45 4.16 6.44 14.67
N THR A 46 4.44 7.04 15.82
CA THR A 46 4.87 8.42 15.93
C THR A 46 6.25 8.60 15.30
N HIS A 47 6.62 9.85 15.04
CA HIS A 47 7.92 10.17 14.46
C HIS A 47 9.09 9.63 15.29
N GLU A 48 9.02 9.68 16.62
CA GLU A 48 10.08 9.16 17.49
C GLU A 48 10.18 7.63 17.46
N GLU A 49 9.05 6.92 17.46
CA GLU A 49 9.03 5.46 17.33
C GLU A 49 9.62 4.98 15.99
N VAL A 50 9.39 5.74 14.91
CA VAL A 50 10.01 5.47 13.61
C VAL A 50 11.53 5.70 13.67
N LYS A 51 12.01 6.76 14.32
CA LYS A 51 13.46 7.00 14.48
C LYS A 51 14.15 5.86 15.20
N ASP A 52 13.54 5.32 16.25
CA ASP A 52 14.10 4.20 16.99
C ASP A 52 14.07 2.89 16.19
N LEU A 53 13.00 2.65 15.42
CA LEU A 53 12.92 1.52 14.49
C LEU A 53 14.05 1.57 13.45
N VAL A 54 14.26 2.72 12.80
CA VAL A 54 15.28 2.88 11.75
C VAL A 54 16.69 2.70 12.30
N LYS A 55 16.96 3.14 13.55
CA LYS A 55 18.25 2.86 14.22
C LYS A 55 18.51 1.36 14.36
N SER A 56 17.47 0.55 14.60
CA SER A 56 17.62 -0.90 14.78
C SER A 56 18.07 -1.64 13.52
N TRP A 57 17.84 -1.07 12.33
CA TRP A 57 18.23 -1.66 11.04
C TRP A 57 19.72 -1.55 10.73
N ARG A 58 20.47 -0.73 11.47
CA ARG A 58 21.92 -0.55 11.30
C ARG A 58 22.76 -1.52 12.14
N LYS A 59 22.21 -2.70 12.48
CA LYS A 59 22.95 -3.78 13.13
C LYS A 59 23.75 -4.60 12.14
#